data_AF-A0A940KK11-F1
#
_entry.id   AF-A0A940KK11-F1
#
_cell.length_a   1.000
_cell.length_b   1.000
_cell.length_c   1.000
_cell.angle_alpha   90.00
_cell.angle_beta   90.00
_cell.angle_gamma   90.00
#
_symmetry.space_group_name_H-M   'P 1'
#
loop_
_entity.id
_entity.type
_entity.pdbx_description
1 polymer ?
#
loop_
_entity_poly.entity_id
_entity_poly.type
_entity_poly.pdbx_seq_one_letter_code
_entity_poly.pdbx_strand_id
1 'polypeptide(L)'
;MKFLRLALVFGFIALMISCFEIDEDIVITENGSGVYESRVDLSKFIDLIQSFAGEEELMAAGLDHAVDTVISMKSILDSADEATRTRNAWMGSGKLFMKLDISKKIYNLRMSIPYQNLGQLESLMTEQGTLMKDSFTGLL
;
A
#
# COMPACT_ATOMS: atom_id res chain seq x y z
N MET A 1 25.35 -5.07 -26.11
CA MET A 1 25.35 -4.48 -24.75
C MET A 1 24.03 -3.82 -24.35
N LYS A 2 23.33 -3.07 -25.21
CA LYS A 2 22.03 -2.44 -24.88
C LYS A 2 20.92 -3.46 -24.54
N PHE A 3 20.85 -4.56 -25.29
CA PHE A 3 19.87 -5.64 -25.04
C PHE A 3 20.11 -6.38 -23.71
N LEU A 4 21.37 -6.67 -23.37
CA LEU A 4 21.72 -7.30 -22.08
C LEU A 4 21.37 -6.38 -20.90
N ARG A 5 21.62 -5.07 -21.03
CA ARG A 5 21.23 -4.08 -20.02
C ARG A 5 19.71 -4.02 -19.86
N LEU A 6 18.97 -4.03 -20.96
CA LEU A 6 17.51 -4.05 -20.93
C LEU A 6 16.98 -5.33 -20.26
N ALA A 7 17.55 -6.49 -20.59
CA ALA A 7 17.17 -7.77 -20.00
C ALA A 7 17.45 -7.81 -18.48
N LEU A 8 18.55 -7.20 -18.02
CA LEU A 8 18.90 -7.13 -16.60
C LEU A 8 17.93 -6.21 -15.83
N VAL A 9 17.55 -5.08 -16.42
CA VAL A 9 16.53 -4.18 -15.86
C VAL A 9 15.16 -4.86 -15.78
N PHE A 10 14.73 -5.53 -16.85
CA PHE A 10 13.47 -6.27 -16.84
C PHE A 10 13.48 -7.43 -15.84
N GLY A 11 14.60 -8.15 -15.72
CA GLY A 11 14.77 -9.21 -14.73
C GLY A 11 14.69 -8.69 -13.29
N PHE A 12 15.28 -7.53 -13.00
CA PHE A 12 15.21 -6.90 -11.69
C PHE A 12 13.79 -6.44 -11.34
N ILE A 13 13.07 -5.84 -12.30
CA ILE A 13 11.67 -5.43 -12.11
C ILE A 13 10.78 -6.65 -11.83
N ALA A 14 10.98 -7.76 -12.54
CA ALA A 14 10.23 -9.00 -12.31
C ALA A 14 10.44 -9.57 -10.90
N LEU A 15 11.66 -9.44 -10.33
CA LEU A 15 11.94 -9.85 -8.96
C LEU A 15 11.24 -8.96 -7.93
N MET A 16 11.16 -7.64 -8.17
CA MET A 16 10.50 -6.71 -7.26
C MET A 16 9.00 -6.99 -7.11
N ILE A 17 8.30 -7.37 -8.19
CA ILE A 17 6.86 -7.67 -8.14
C ILE A 17 6.55 -8.87 -7.23
N SER A 18 7.51 -9.81 -7.09
CA SER A 18 7.31 -11.03 -6.27
C SER A 18 7.35 -10.81 -4.75
N CYS A 19 7.81 -9.64 -4.30
CA CYS A 19 7.92 -9.30 -2.87
C CYS A 19 6.62 -8.78 -2.25
N PHE A 20 5.58 -8.59 -3.06
CA PHE A 20 4.30 -8.00 -2.66
C PHE A 20 3.18 -8.98 -2.98
N GLU A 21 2.40 -9.35 -1.97
CA GLU A 21 1.15 -10.08 -2.16
C GLU A 21 0.01 -9.13 -1.83
N ILE A 22 -0.88 -8.91 -2.79
CA ILE A 22 -2.00 -7.98 -2.66
C ILE A 22 -3.29 -8.77 -2.84
N ASP A 23 -4.08 -8.84 -1.77
CA ASP A 23 -5.43 -9.41 -1.78
C ASP A 23 -6.45 -8.28 -1.71
N GLU A 24 -7.36 -8.25 -2.68
CA GLU A 24 -8.46 -7.28 -2.74
C GLU A 24 -9.79 -7.99 -2.57
N ASP A 25 -10.53 -7.61 -1.53
CA ASP A 25 -11.88 -8.10 -1.25
C ASP A 25 -12.88 -6.95 -1.46
N ILE A 26 -13.85 -7.14 -2.36
CA ILE A 26 -14.92 -6.17 -2.61
C ILE A 26 -16.25 -6.79 -2.22
N VAL A 27 -16.88 -6.23 -1.18
CA VAL A 27 -18.21 -6.67 -0.72
C VAL A 27 -19.26 -5.71 -1.25
N ILE A 28 -20.07 -6.14 -2.22
CA ILE A 28 -21.19 -5.35 -2.78
C ILE A 28 -22.51 -5.85 -2.20
N THR A 29 -23.30 -4.93 -1.65
CA THR A 29 -24.67 -5.20 -1.19
C THR A 29 -25.70 -4.81 -2.25
N GLU A 30 -26.95 -5.27 -2.13
CA GLU A 30 -28.00 -5.07 -3.15
C GLU A 30 -28.29 -3.60 -3.49
N ASN A 31 -27.98 -2.67 -2.57
CA ASN A 31 -28.17 -1.23 -2.77
C ASN A 31 -26.96 -0.54 -3.45
N GLY A 32 -25.93 -1.30 -3.85
CA GLY A 32 -24.70 -0.78 -4.46
C GLY A 32 -23.68 -0.18 -3.48
N SER A 33 -23.94 -0.25 -2.18
CA SER A 33 -22.97 0.10 -1.12
C SER A 33 -22.15 -1.12 -0.69
N GLY A 34 -21.07 -0.88 0.05
CA GLY A 34 -20.18 -1.96 0.42
C GLY A 34 -18.93 -1.53 1.16
N VAL A 35 -17.98 -2.47 1.23
CA VAL A 35 -16.65 -2.25 1.80
C VAL A 35 -15.63 -2.76 0.80
N TYR A 36 -14.69 -1.89 0.45
CA TYR A 36 -13.47 -2.25 -0.26
C TYR A 36 -12.39 -2.53 0.77
N GLU A 37 -11.83 -3.74 0.76
CA GLU A 37 -10.66 -4.09 1.54
C GLU A 37 -9.48 -4.41 0.63
N SER A 38 -8.32 -3.84 0.97
CA SER A 38 -7.04 -4.18 0.35
C SER A 38 -6.09 -4.65 1.42
N ARG A 39 -5.49 -5.82 1.25
CA ARG A 39 -4.48 -6.38 2.16
C ARG A 39 -3.20 -6.54 1.38
N VAL A 40 -2.12 -5.97 1.90
CA VAL A 40 -0.79 -6.04 1.31
C VAL A 40 0.12 -6.71 2.33
N ASP A 41 0.69 -7.85 1.93
CA ASP A 41 1.73 -8.55 2.68
C ASP A 41 3.10 -8.19 2.09
N LEU A 42 3.92 -7.55 2.94
CA LEU A 42 5.27 -7.09 2.69
C LEU A 42 6.29 -7.89 3.51
N SER A 43 5.91 -9.04 4.07
CA SER A 43 6.78 -9.85 4.92
C SER A 43 8.04 -10.30 4.18
N LYS A 44 7.92 -10.64 2.89
CA LYS A 44 9.07 -10.96 2.01
C LYS A 44 9.97 -9.76 1.74
N PHE A 45 9.42 -8.54 1.80
CA PHE A 45 10.20 -7.31 1.65
C PHE A 45 11.12 -7.08 2.85
N ILE A 46 10.78 -7.57 4.05
CA ILE A 46 11.69 -7.54 5.21
C ILE A 46 12.96 -8.34 4.93
N ASP A 47 12.84 -9.55 4.37
CA ASP A 47 14.00 -10.38 4.02
C ASP A 47 14.94 -9.67 3.05
N LEU A 48 14.36 -8.93 2.10
CA LEU A 48 15.09 -8.11 1.17
C LEU A 48 15.84 -7.00 1.91
N ILE A 49 15.15 -6.17 2.69
CA ILE A 49 15.78 -5.06 3.41
C ILE A 49 16.88 -5.56 4.36
N GLN A 50 16.65 -6.66 5.09
CA GLN A 50 17.65 -7.26 5.98
C GLN A 50 18.91 -7.68 5.21
N SER A 51 18.76 -8.15 3.97
CA SER A 51 19.89 -8.52 3.11
C SER A 51 20.68 -7.30 2.62
N PHE A 52 20.09 -6.11 2.58
CA PHE A 52 20.72 -4.87 2.09
C PHE A 52 21.28 -3.98 3.21
N ALA A 53 20.49 -3.70 4.25
CA ALA A 53 20.85 -2.79 5.34
C ALA A 53 21.52 -3.51 6.52
N GLY A 54 21.36 -4.83 6.63
CA GLY A 54 21.75 -5.57 7.83
C GLY A 54 20.80 -5.31 9.00
N GLU A 55 20.77 -6.24 9.96
CA GLU A 55 19.85 -6.19 11.09
C GLU A 55 20.15 -5.03 12.05
N GLU A 56 21.43 -4.70 12.23
CA GLU A 56 21.91 -3.65 13.14
C GLU A 56 21.44 -2.24 12.72
N GLU A 57 21.44 -1.93 11.42
CA GLU A 57 20.97 -0.63 10.94
C GLU A 57 19.45 -0.48 11.06
N LEU A 58 18.70 -1.56 10.89
CA LEU A 58 17.24 -1.54 11.06
C LEU A 58 16.85 -1.32 12.52
N MET A 59 17.58 -1.94 13.45
CA MET A 59 17.40 -1.66 14.88
C MET A 59 17.77 -0.21 15.22
N ALA A 60 18.88 0.31 14.68
CA ALA A 60 19.29 1.70 14.89
C ALA A 60 18.27 2.71 14.33
N ALA A 61 17.55 2.35 13.27
CA ALA A 61 16.44 3.15 12.71
C ALA A 61 15.16 3.13 13.57
N GLY A 62 15.17 2.41 14.71
CA GLY A 62 14.02 2.30 15.60
C GLY A 62 12.95 1.35 15.10
N LEU A 63 13.30 0.37 14.25
CA LEU A 63 12.39 -0.71 13.83
C LEU A 63 12.54 -1.96 14.71
N ASP A 64 13.13 -1.79 15.89
CA ASP A 64 13.39 -2.84 16.88
C ASP A 64 12.13 -3.29 17.64
N HIS A 65 11.05 -2.51 17.56
CA HIS A 65 9.80 -2.78 18.25
C HIS A 65 8.66 -3.14 17.29
N ALA A 66 7.77 -4.00 17.77
CA ALA A 66 6.55 -4.34 17.05
C ALA A 66 5.58 -3.15 17.03
N VAL A 67 5.10 -2.80 15.85
CA VAL A 67 4.09 -1.76 15.62
C VAL A 67 2.79 -2.46 15.23
N ASP A 68 1.70 -2.14 15.93
CA ASP A 68 0.33 -2.53 15.57
C ASP A 68 -0.54 -1.29 15.74
N THR A 69 -0.88 -0.65 14.63
CA THR A 69 -1.52 0.68 14.64
C THR A 69 -2.69 0.72 13.66
N VAL A 70 -3.73 1.44 14.05
CA VAL A 70 -4.86 1.79 13.18
C VAL A 70 -4.86 3.28 12.96
N ILE A 71 -4.69 3.69 11.71
CA ILE A 71 -4.69 5.07 11.25
C ILE A 71 -6.05 5.37 10.62
N SER A 72 -6.66 6.47 11.07
CA SER A 72 -7.90 6.97 10.46
C SER A 72 -7.59 7.65 9.14
N MET A 73 -8.29 7.28 8.05
CA MET A 73 -8.15 7.97 6.77
C MET A 73 -8.53 9.44 6.85
N LYS A 74 -9.41 9.82 7.79
CA LYS A 74 -9.71 11.23 8.05
C LYS A 74 -8.44 12.02 8.39
N SER A 75 -7.56 11.49 9.23
CA SER A 75 -6.32 12.17 9.61
C SER A 75 -5.39 12.38 8.41
N ILE A 76 -5.37 11.43 7.48
CA ILE A 76 -4.62 11.52 6.23
C ILE A 76 -5.22 12.61 5.33
N LEU A 77 -6.55 12.62 5.15
CA LEU A 77 -7.26 13.62 4.35
C LEU A 77 -7.18 15.04 4.93
N ASP A 78 -7.17 15.17 6.25
CA ASP A 78 -7.04 16.46 6.92
C ASP A 78 -5.67 17.11 6.61
N SER A 79 -4.64 16.31 6.30
CA SER A 79 -3.32 16.79 5.86
C SER A 79 -3.19 17.03 4.35
N ALA A 80 -4.17 16.61 3.55
CA ALA A 80 -4.17 16.78 2.11
C ALA A 80 -4.59 18.21 1.69
N ASP A 81 -4.32 18.57 0.44
CA ASP A 81 -4.82 19.81 -0.16
C ASP A 81 -6.36 19.84 -0.21
N GLU A 82 -6.93 21.03 -0.38
CA GLU A 82 -8.37 21.25 -0.33
C GLU A 82 -9.15 20.50 -1.43
N ALA A 83 -8.57 20.38 -2.62
CA ALA A 83 -9.21 19.69 -3.74
C ALA A 83 -9.28 18.18 -3.48
N THR A 84 -8.18 17.60 -2.99
CA THR A 84 -8.10 16.19 -2.57
C THR A 84 -9.04 15.91 -1.40
N ARG A 85 -9.06 16.77 -0.37
CA ARG A 85 -9.94 16.61 0.79
C ARG A 85 -11.42 16.65 0.41
N THR A 86 -11.81 17.56 -0.47
CA THR A 86 -13.21 17.71 -0.90
C THR A 86 -13.67 16.53 -1.75
N ARG A 87 -12.84 16.10 -2.72
CA ARG A 87 -13.15 14.96 -3.60
C ARG A 87 -13.26 13.66 -2.82
N ASN A 88 -12.37 13.45 -1.85
CA ASN A 88 -12.23 12.20 -1.11
C ASN A 88 -12.80 12.26 0.31
N ALA A 89 -13.64 13.26 0.62
CA ALA A 89 -14.24 13.45 1.95
C ALA A 89 -14.97 12.20 2.45
N TRP A 90 -15.60 11.45 1.54
CA TRP A 90 -16.33 10.23 1.83
C TRP A 90 -15.43 9.08 2.35
N MET A 91 -14.14 9.07 1.98
CA MET A 91 -13.14 8.11 2.45
C MET A 91 -12.73 8.36 3.92
N GLY A 92 -13.16 9.46 4.54
CA GLY A 92 -12.79 9.79 5.93
C GLY A 92 -13.25 8.75 6.97
N SER A 93 -14.23 7.91 6.61
CA SER A 93 -14.67 6.77 7.43
C SER A 93 -13.82 5.51 7.28
N GLY A 94 -12.87 5.51 6.34
CA GLY A 94 -11.93 4.42 6.11
C GLY A 94 -10.85 4.31 7.17
N LYS A 95 -10.23 3.14 7.24
CA LYS A 95 -9.18 2.80 8.20
C LYS A 95 -8.02 2.12 7.50
N LEU A 96 -6.80 2.48 7.88
CA LEU A 96 -5.57 1.79 7.54
C LEU A 96 -5.04 1.09 8.78
N PHE A 97 -4.88 -0.21 8.71
CA PHE A 97 -4.29 -1.07 9.72
C PHE A 97 -2.86 -1.39 9.28
N MET A 98 -1.90 -1.13 10.15
CA MET A 98 -0.49 -1.42 9.91
C MET A 98 0.02 -2.31 11.01
N LYS A 99 0.67 -3.41 10.61
CA LYS A 99 1.34 -4.32 11.52
C LYS A 99 2.76 -4.57 11.04
N LEU A 100 3.74 -4.22 11.85
CA LEU A 100 5.16 -4.40 11.56
C LEU A 100 5.84 -5.09 12.76
N ASP A 101 6.56 -6.16 12.51
CA ASP A 101 7.40 -6.85 13.49
C ASP A 101 8.58 -7.47 12.73
N ILE A 102 9.73 -6.80 12.76
CA ILE A 102 10.94 -7.24 12.04
C ILE A 102 11.45 -8.58 12.57
N SER A 103 11.37 -8.80 13.88
CA SER A 103 11.80 -10.06 14.52
C SER A 103 10.98 -11.26 14.06
N LYS A 104 9.67 -11.06 13.85
CA LYS A 104 8.77 -12.09 13.31
C LYS A 104 8.61 -12.05 11.80
N LYS A 105 9.31 -11.13 11.11
CA LYS A 105 9.18 -10.88 9.67
C LYS A 105 7.74 -10.62 9.24
N ILE A 106 7.00 -9.84 10.02
CA ILE A 106 5.63 -9.45 9.70
C ILE A 106 5.66 -8.02 9.20
N TYR A 107 5.16 -7.79 7.99
CA TYR A 107 4.83 -6.45 7.54
C TYR A 107 3.54 -6.48 6.74
N ASN A 108 2.42 -6.16 7.39
CA ASN A 108 1.10 -6.20 6.79
C ASN A 108 0.45 -4.83 6.83
N LEU A 109 -0.13 -4.45 5.70
CA LEU A 109 -0.99 -3.29 5.56
C LEU A 109 -2.38 -3.78 5.19
N ARG A 110 -3.42 -3.30 5.86
CA ARG A 110 -4.80 -3.53 5.48
C ARG A 110 -5.54 -2.20 5.41
N MET A 111 -6.13 -1.90 4.29
CA MET A 111 -7.00 -0.75 4.11
C MET A 111 -8.45 -1.23 4.03
N SER A 112 -9.35 -0.52 4.70
CA SER A 112 -10.78 -0.81 4.67
C SER A 112 -11.53 0.50 4.47
N ILE A 113 -12.20 0.64 3.32
CA ILE A 113 -12.91 1.86 2.94
C ILE A 113 -14.36 1.48 2.62
N PRO A 114 -15.32 1.94 3.44
CA PRO A 114 -16.72 1.79 3.09
C PRO A 114 -17.10 2.76 1.97
N TYR A 115 -17.91 2.29 1.03
CA TYR A 115 -18.47 3.10 -0.06
C TYR A 115 -19.99 2.97 -0.09
N GLN A 116 -20.67 4.02 -0.54
CA GLN A 116 -22.14 4.10 -0.54
C GLN A 116 -22.77 3.80 -1.90
N ASN A 117 -21.99 3.89 -2.99
CA ASN A 117 -22.45 3.63 -4.34
C ASN A 117 -21.29 3.15 -5.23
N LEU A 118 -21.62 2.59 -6.40
CA LEU A 118 -20.63 2.06 -7.34
C LEU A 118 -19.68 3.12 -7.89
N GLY A 119 -20.11 4.39 -8.03
CA GLY A 119 -19.22 5.47 -8.49
C GLY A 119 -18.08 5.76 -7.52
N GLN A 120 -18.30 5.60 -6.21
CA GLN A 120 -17.25 5.67 -5.19
C GLN A 120 -16.29 4.48 -5.27
N LEU A 121 -16.81 3.28 -5.54
CA LEU A 121 -15.97 2.10 -5.77
C LEU A 121 -15.10 2.26 -7.03
N GLU A 122 -15.69 2.70 -8.14
CA GLU A 122 -14.96 3.02 -9.38
C GLU A 122 -13.86 4.05 -9.11
N SER A 123 -14.14 5.08 -8.32
CA SER A 123 -13.14 6.09 -7.94
C SER A 123 -11.94 5.46 -7.20
N LEU A 124 -12.17 4.51 -6.28
CA LEU A 124 -11.08 3.80 -5.57
C LEU A 124 -10.25 2.94 -6.52
N MET A 125 -10.90 2.24 -7.45
CA MET A 125 -10.19 1.38 -8.41
C MET A 125 -9.38 2.20 -9.41
N THR A 126 -9.90 3.36 -9.81
CA THR A 126 -9.24 4.23 -10.79
C THR A 126 -8.09 5.02 -10.16
N GLU A 127 -8.26 5.55 -8.94
CA GLU A 127 -7.22 6.31 -8.24
C GLU A 127 -6.01 5.42 -7.83
N GLN A 128 -6.22 4.13 -7.54
CA GLN A 128 -5.12 3.18 -7.34
C GLN A 128 -4.28 2.96 -8.60
N GLY A 129 -4.92 2.94 -9.78
CA GLY A 129 -4.20 2.95 -11.06
C GLY A 129 -3.33 4.19 -11.25
N THR A 130 -3.75 5.34 -10.70
CA THR A 130 -2.99 6.60 -10.76
C THR A 130 -1.81 6.63 -9.80
N LEU A 131 -1.96 6.14 -8.56
CA LEU A 131 -0.86 6.03 -7.60
C LEU A 131 0.28 5.14 -8.12
N MET A 132 -0.07 4.05 -8.80
CA MET A 132 0.91 3.18 -9.44
C MET A 132 1.60 3.90 -10.60
N LYS A 133 0.84 4.61 -11.45
CA LYS A 133 1.37 5.41 -12.56
C LYS A 133 2.33 6.52 -12.10
N ASP A 134 1.98 7.24 -11.05
CA ASP A 134 2.75 8.38 -10.55
C ASP A 134 4.04 7.94 -9.85
N SER A 135 4.01 6.79 -9.15
CA SER A 135 5.19 6.18 -8.52
C SER A 135 6.25 5.73 -9.54
N PHE A 136 5.83 5.33 -10.75
CA PHE A 136 6.76 4.94 -11.83
C PHE A 136 7.26 6.13 -12.66
N THR A 137 6.51 7.24 -12.73
CA THR A 137 7.01 8.46 -13.40
C THR A 137 8.09 9.20 -12.63
N GLY A 138 8.22 8.98 -11.31
CA GLY A 138 9.32 9.54 -10.52
C GLY A 138 10.66 8.79 -10.66
N LEU A 139 10.67 7.65 -11.36
CA LEU A 139 11.84 6.77 -11.54
C LEU A 139 12.42 6.82 -12.97
N LEU A 140 11.87 7.67 -13.86
CA LEU A 140 12.34 7.91 -15.23
C LEU A 140 12.73 9.38 -15.41
#